data_AF-A0A2S6IG92-F1
#
_entry.id   AF-A0A2S6IG92-F1
#
_cell.length_a   1.000
_cell.length_b   1.000
_cell.length_c   1.000
_cell.angle_alpha   90.00
_cell.angle_beta   90.00
_cell.angle_gamma   90.00
#
_symmetry.space_group_name_H-M   'P 1'
#
loop_
_entity.id
_entity.type
_entity.pdbx_description
1 polymer ?
#
loop_
_entity_poly.entity_id
_entity_poly.type
_entity_poly.pdbx_seq_one_letter_code
_entity_poly.pdbx_strand_id
1 'polypeptide(L)'
;MGAASPVAAEHRISRATVGKWVTCVAEAGTEGLLDAARSGRPRLYDDDDAVSDLLAGITLEPPRPRPLWTHALLAEAMGRLNWGVTASWVTPTLGALGSKVHRVVGWLHRRHDSDFDVRVAAVQKAISAAAQDPRPVLSLDEKTAYSVRTPAGARSPGTESKKPPPATSP
;
A
#
# COMPACT_ATOMS: atom_id res chain seq x y z
N MET A 1 21.30 -5.60 42.94
CA MET A 1 20.94 -6.84 42.21
C MET A 1 19.82 -7.54 42.97
N GLY A 2 18.55 -7.25 42.67
CA GLY A 2 17.41 -7.85 43.38
C GLY A 2 16.15 -6.99 43.34
N ALA A 3 15.20 -7.37 42.48
CA ALA A 3 13.78 -6.96 42.52
C ALA A 3 12.91 -7.70 41.48
N ALA A 4 13.51 -8.36 40.48
CA ALA A 4 12.79 -9.03 39.39
C ALA A 4 12.03 -10.33 39.79
N SER A 5 11.84 -10.62 41.08
CA SER A 5 11.38 -11.94 41.55
C SER A 5 9.86 -12.11 41.71
N PRO A 6 9.09 -11.14 42.25
CA PRO A 6 7.65 -11.33 42.46
C PRO A 6 6.86 -11.27 41.14
N VAL A 7 7.12 -10.24 40.33
CA VAL A 7 6.45 -10.00 39.03
C VAL A 7 6.67 -11.17 38.06
N ALA A 8 7.87 -11.75 38.06
CA ALA A 8 8.18 -12.92 37.23
C ALA A 8 7.32 -14.14 37.60
N ALA A 9 7.15 -14.40 38.90
CA ALA A 9 6.35 -15.53 39.40
C ALA A 9 4.85 -15.32 39.15
N GLU A 10 4.36 -14.11 39.39
CA GLU A 10 2.95 -13.73 39.20
C GLU A 10 2.51 -13.90 37.75
N HIS A 11 3.31 -13.43 36.80
CA HIS A 11 2.99 -13.50 35.37
C HIS A 11 3.52 -14.75 34.67
N ARG A 12 4.18 -15.67 35.38
CA ARG A 12 4.82 -16.89 34.83
C ARG A 12 5.81 -16.59 33.70
N ILE A 13 6.57 -15.52 33.85
CA ILE A 13 7.59 -15.06 32.90
C ILE A 13 8.97 -15.31 33.50
N SER A 14 9.97 -15.57 32.66
CA SER A 14 11.34 -15.77 33.15
C SER A 14 11.90 -14.51 33.82
N ARG A 15 12.69 -14.69 34.89
CA ARG A 15 13.40 -13.58 35.55
C ARG A 15 14.33 -12.84 34.58
N ALA A 16 14.87 -13.53 33.59
CA ALA A 16 15.71 -12.95 32.55
C ALA A 16 14.92 -11.97 31.65
N THR A 17 13.68 -12.32 31.29
CA THR A 17 12.79 -11.45 30.52
C THR A 17 12.42 -10.20 31.31
N VAL A 18 12.06 -10.33 32.59
CA VAL A 18 11.78 -9.19 33.47
C VAL A 18 13.01 -8.30 33.63
N GLY A 19 14.20 -8.89 33.79
CA GLY A 19 15.46 -8.15 33.82
C GLY A 19 15.70 -7.34 32.56
N LYS A 20 15.48 -7.93 31.38
CA LYS A 20 15.58 -7.24 30.08
C LYS A 20 14.62 -6.06 30.00
N TRP A 21 13.36 -6.24 30.40
CA TRP A 21 12.38 -5.15 30.41
C TRP A 21 12.77 -4.01 31.36
N VAL A 22 13.27 -4.33 32.55
CA VAL A 22 13.75 -3.31 33.50
C VAL A 22 14.91 -2.52 32.90
N THR A 23 15.86 -3.18 32.22
CA THR A 23 16.95 -2.50 31.51
C THR A 23 16.42 -1.61 30.39
N CYS A 24 15.53 -2.11 29.52
CA CYS A 24 14.96 -1.33 28.43
C CYS A 24 14.20 -0.10 28.93
N VAL A 25 13.48 -0.21 30.04
CA VAL A 25 12.79 0.93 30.65
C VAL A 25 13.76 1.93 31.27
N ALA A 26 14.86 1.46 31.89
CA ALA A 26 15.88 2.35 32.42
C ALA A 26 16.61 3.14 31.31
N GLU A 27 16.77 2.54 30.13
CA GLU A 27 17.49 3.14 28.99
C GLU A 27 16.59 4.05 28.13
N ALA A 28 15.35 3.64 27.85
CA ALA A 28 14.48 4.30 26.86
C ALA A 28 13.04 4.53 27.36
N GLY A 29 12.80 4.41 28.67
CA GLY A 29 11.46 4.55 29.24
C GLY A 29 10.47 3.50 28.74
N THR A 30 9.19 3.79 28.81
CA THR A 30 8.13 2.86 28.36
C THR A 30 8.17 2.60 26.85
N GLU A 31 8.76 3.50 26.06
CA GLU A 31 8.97 3.28 24.62
C GLU A 31 9.95 2.15 24.35
N GLY A 32 10.92 1.92 25.23
CA GLY A 32 11.86 0.79 25.15
C GLY A 32 11.22 -0.59 25.30
N LEU A 33 9.95 -0.66 25.72
CA LEU A 33 9.19 -1.91 25.77
C LEU A 33 8.45 -2.22 24.47
N LEU A 34 8.43 -1.30 23.51
CA LEU A 34 7.84 -1.56 22.19
C LEU A 34 8.66 -2.62 21.46
N ASP A 35 7.97 -3.52 20.76
CA ASP A 35 8.63 -4.48 19.89
C ASP A 35 9.46 -3.71 18.85
N ALA A 36 10.77 -3.95 18.85
CA ALA A 36 11.63 -3.49 17.78
C ALA A 36 11.07 -3.97 16.44
N ALA A 37 11.19 -3.15 15.40
CA ALA A 37 10.84 -3.57 14.04
C ALA A 37 11.51 -4.92 13.79
N ARG A 38 10.70 -5.95 13.51
CA ARG A 38 11.21 -7.29 13.29
C ARG A 38 12.27 -7.23 12.19
N SER A 39 13.39 -7.91 12.38
CA SER A 39 14.40 -8.10 11.34
C SER A 39 13.83 -9.01 10.25
N GLY A 40 12.89 -8.48 9.47
CA GLY A 40 12.36 -9.13 8.29
C GLY A 40 13.44 -9.20 7.22
N ARG A 41 13.16 -10.00 6.18
CA ARG A 41 13.98 -9.99 4.97
C ARG A 41 14.11 -8.54 4.47
N PRO A 42 15.33 -8.03 4.20
CA PRO A 42 15.51 -6.71 3.63
C PRO A 42 14.60 -6.54 2.41
N ARG A 43 13.88 -5.43 2.33
CA ARG A 43 13.05 -5.12 1.16
C ARG A 43 14.00 -4.95 -0.02
N LEU A 44 13.94 -5.89 -0.98
CA LEU A 44 14.77 -5.87 -2.18
C LEU A 44 14.53 -4.63 -3.06
N TYR A 45 13.38 -3.98 -2.89
CA TYR A 45 13.01 -2.76 -3.60
C TYR A 45 12.40 -1.77 -2.60
N ASP A 46 13.25 -1.27 -1.70
CA ASP A 46 13.02 -0.02 -0.97
C ASP A 46 13.52 1.18 -1.79
N ASP A 47 13.65 0.98 -3.10
CA ASP A 47 14.07 2.00 -4.04
C ASP A 47 12.89 2.93 -4.30
N ASP A 48 13.04 4.20 -3.87
CA ASP A 48 12.03 5.24 -4.05
C ASP A 48 11.66 5.39 -5.53
N ASP A 49 12.60 5.13 -6.45
CA ASP A 49 12.36 5.20 -7.89
C ASP A 49 11.43 4.07 -8.36
N ALA A 50 11.59 2.84 -7.84
CA ALA A 50 10.70 1.72 -8.18
C ALA A 50 9.28 1.94 -7.68
N VAL A 51 9.15 2.51 -6.48
CA VAL A 51 7.84 2.87 -5.91
C VAL A 51 7.21 4.03 -6.69
N SER A 52 8.01 5.01 -7.09
CA SER A 52 7.60 6.15 -7.93
C SER A 52 7.08 5.68 -9.29
N ASP A 53 7.82 4.80 -9.97
CA ASP A 53 7.43 4.23 -11.26
C ASP A 53 6.18 3.37 -11.15
N LEU A 54 6.03 2.60 -10.07
CA LEU A 54 4.80 1.85 -9.80
C LEU A 54 3.61 2.81 -9.66
N LEU A 55 3.78 3.90 -8.90
CA LEU A 55 2.76 4.93 -8.71
C LEU A 55 2.40 5.63 -10.04
N ALA A 56 3.39 5.99 -10.85
CA ALA A 56 3.16 6.54 -12.18
C ALA A 56 2.37 5.53 -13.05
N GLY A 57 2.78 4.27 -13.05
CA GLY A 57 2.16 3.19 -13.82
C GLY A 57 0.68 2.97 -13.49
N ILE A 58 0.30 2.98 -12.21
CA ILE A 58 -1.11 2.79 -11.80
C ILE A 58 -2.02 3.95 -12.24
N THR A 59 -1.44 5.13 -12.54
CA THR A 59 -2.18 6.28 -13.08
C THR A 59 -2.33 6.25 -14.59
N LEU A 60 -1.66 5.33 -15.30
CA LEU A 60 -1.84 5.16 -16.74
C LEU A 60 -3.05 4.28 -17.04
N GLU A 61 -3.55 4.34 -18.27
CA GLU A 61 -4.57 3.39 -18.73
C GLU A 61 -3.94 1.98 -18.85
N PRO A 62 -4.60 0.93 -18.32
CA PRO A 62 -4.18 -0.44 -18.53
C PRO A 62 -4.07 -0.76 -20.03
N PRO A 63 -3.10 -1.60 -20.44
CA PRO A 63 -2.99 -2.02 -21.83
C PRO A 63 -4.26 -2.73 -22.29
N ARG A 64 -4.80 -2.31 -23.43
CA ARG A 64 -5.96 -2.96 -24.07
C ARG A 64 -5.64 -4.43 -24.38
N PRO A 65 -6.63 -5.35 -24.27
CA PRO A 65 -8.04 -5.12 -23.96
C PRO A 65 -8.36 -5.18 -22.45
N ARG A 66 -7.37 -5.07 -21.56
CA ARG A 66 -7.62 -5.19 -20.12
C ARG A 66 -8.37 -3.94 -19.62
N PRO A 67 -9.48 -4.09 -18.89
CA PRO A 67 -10.24 -2.95 -18.40
C PRO A 67 -9.68 -2.36 -17.10
N LEU A 68 -8.79 -3.08 -16.40
CA LEU A 68 -8.32 -2.74 -15.06
C LEU A 68 -6.86 -3.16 -14.86
N TRP A 69 -6.15 -2.43 -14.01
CA TRP A 69 -4.86 -2.87 -13.47
C TRP A 69 -5.06 -4.05 -12.52
N THR A 70 -4.32 -5.11 -12.75
CA THR A 70 -4.14 -6.22 -11.80
C THR A 70 -2.71 -6.20 -11.28
N HIS A 71 -2.46 -6.83 -10.13
CA HIS A 71 -1.10 -6.87 -9.56
C HIS A 71 -0.11 -7.60 -10.50
N ALA A 72 -0.60 -8.61 -11.24
CA ALA A 72 0.20 -9.30 -12.26
C ALA A 72 0.53 -8.38 -13.44
N LEU A 73 -0.45 -7.63 -13.93
CA LEU A 73 -0.25 -6.70 -15.06
C LEU A 73 0.71 -5.56 -14.70
N LEU A 74 0.66 -5.09 -13.44
CA LEU A 74 1.61 -4.11 -12.93
C LEU A 74 3.01 -4.70 -12.81
N ALA A 75 3.17 -5.94 -12.35
CA ALA A 75 4.47 -6.60 -12.34
C ALA A 75 5.06 -6.73 -13.76
N GLU A 76 4.25 -7.09 -14.76
CA GLU A 76 4.66 -7.12 -16.17
C GLU A 76 5.04 -5.73 -16.71
N ALA A 77 4.31 -4.68 -16.32
CA ALA A 77 4.62 -3.30 -16.69
C ALA A 77 5.95 -2.84 -16.07
N MET A 78 6.16 -3.11 -14.78
CA MET A 78 7.41 -2.82 -14.09
C MET A 78 8.59 -3.62 -14.64
N GLY A 79 8.35 -4.86 -15.08
CA GLY A 79 9.35 -5.66 -15.80
C GLY A 79 9.83 -5.00 -17.09
N ARG A 80 8.94 -4.30 -17.81
CA ARG A 80 9.30 -3.51 -19.01
C ARG A 80 10.10 -2.25 -18.69
N LEU A 81 10.06 -1.78 -17.45
CA LEU A 81 10.89 -0.70 -16.92
C LEU A 81 12.20 -1.22 -16.29
N ASN A 82 12.54 -2.49 -16.50
CA ASN A 82 13.74 -3.16 -15.97
C ASN A 82 13.82 -3.27 -14.44
N TRP A 83 12.71 -3.12 -13.72
CA TRP A 83 12.70 -3.30 -12.27
C TRP A 83 12.76 -4.77 -11.83
N GLY A 84 12.38 -5.73 -12.69
CA GLY A 84 12.43 -7.16 -12.36
C GLY A 84 11.52 -7.60 -11.20
N VAL A 85 10.53 -6.77 -10.82
CA VAL A 85 9.62 -7.05 -9.70
C VAL A 85 8.54 -8.07 -10.07
N THR A 86 8.04 -8.77 -9.05
CA THR A 86 6.96 -9.75 -9.18
C THR A 86 5.67 -9.26 -8.50
N ALA A 87 4.55 -9.93 -8.76
CA ALA A 87 3.27 -9.59 -8.15
C ALA A 87 3.27 -9.69 -6.59
N SER A 88 4.17 -10.50 -6.02
CA SER A 88 4.35 -10.62 -4.57
C SER A 88 5.04 -9.41 -3.94
N TRP A 89 5.75 -8.60 -4.73
CA TRP A 89 6.23 -7.28 -4.31
C TRP A 89 5.16 -6.20 -4.50
N VAL A 90 4.46 -6.19 -5.63
CA VAL A 90 3.42 -5.19 -5.94
C VAL A 90 2.32 -5.15 -4.88
N THR A 91 1.89 -6.31 -4.39
CA THR A 91 0.78 -6.41 -3.43
C THR A 91 1.05 -5.69 -2.10
N PRO A 92 2.11 -6.01 -1.33
CA PRO A 92 2.41 -5.30 -0.10
C PRO A 92 2.81 -3.84 -0.31
N THR A 93 3.46 -3.49 -1.43
CA THR A 93 3.80 -2.10 -1.76
C THR A 93 2.54 -1.25 -1.96
N LEU A 94 1.59 -1.70 -2.78
CA LEU A 94 0.30 -1.01 -2.93
C LEU A 94 -0.50 -1.00 -1.63
N GLY A 95 -0.41 -2.05 -0.82
CA GLY A 95 -1.02 -2.12 0.51
C GLY A 95 -0.48 -1.05 1.46
N ALA A 96 0.83 -0.84 1.48
CA ALA A 96 1.48 0.22 2.27
C ALA A 96 1.08 1.62 1.80
N LEU A 97 0.88 1.79 0.48
CA LEU A 97 0.38 3.04 -0.13
C LEU A 97 -1.15 3.22 0.00
N GLY A 98 -1.86 2.27 0.63
CA GLY A 98 -3.33 2.30 0.74
C GLY A 98 -4.08 2.17 -0.60
N SER A 99 -3.38 1.81 -1.68
CA SER A 99 -3.90 1.82 -3.04
C SER A 99 -4.56 0.49 -3.41
N LYS A 100 -5.84 0.54 -3.83
CA LYS A 100 -6.61 -0.65 -4.25
C LYS A 100 -6.93 -0.60 -5.74
N VAL A 101 -5.88 -0.66 -6.57
CA VAL A 101 -5.94 -0.50 -8.03
C VAL A 101 -6.99 -1.39 -8.71
N HIS A 102 -7.17 -2.61 -8.23
CA HIS A 102 -8.15 -3.58 -8.77
C HIS A 102 -9.61 -3.24 -8.42
N ARG A 103 -9.86 -2.26 -7.53
CA ARG A 103 -11.20 -1.79 -7.14
C ARG A 103 -11.57 -0.47 -7.79
N VAL A 104 -10.65 0.15 -8.51
CA VAL A 104 -10.86 1.43 -9.14
C VAL A 104 -11.27 1.20 -10.58
N VAL A 105 -12.51 1.54 -10.91
CA VAL A 105 -13.01 1.59 -12.29
C VAL A 105 -13.13 3.07 -12.66
N GLY A 106 -12.31 3.55 -13.61
CA GLY A 106 -12.30 4.94 -14.08
C GLY A 106 -11.39 5.89 -13.28
N TRP A 107 -11.47 7.20 -13.58
CA TRP A 107 -10.85 8.44 -13.01
C TRP A 107 -9.39 8.46 -12.54
N LEU A 108 -8.75 7.35 -12.20
CA LEU A 108 -7.31 7.30 -11.89
C LEU A 108 -6.44 7.24 -13.15
N HIS A 109 -7.01 6.86 -14.29
CA HIS A 109 -6.26 6.79 -15.54
C HIS A 109 -6.19 8.19 -16.18
N ARG A 110 -5.00 8.80 -16.13
CA ARG A 110 -4.69 10.03 -16.84
C ARG A 110 -4.60 9.74 -18.33
N ARG A 111 -5.07 10.67 -19.16
CA ARG A 111 -4.76 10.64 -20.60
C ARG A 111 -3.26 10.87 -20.78
N HIS A 112 -2.72 10.37 -21.89
CA HIS A 112 -1.33 10.66 -22.24
C HIS A 112 -1.18 12.17 -22.50
N ASP A 113 -0.40 12.85 -21.66
CA ASP A 113 -0.06 14.27 -21.74
C ASP A 113 1.47 14.39 -21.63
N SER A 114 2.11 14.92 -22.69
CA SER A 114 3.57 15.04 -22.77
C SER A 114 4.14 16.00 -21.75
N ASP A 115 3.34 16.98 -21.28
CA ASP A 115 3.80 18.02 -20.36
C ASP A 115 3.50 17.67 -18.90
N PHE A 116 2.85 16.53 -18.65
CA PHE A 116 2.38 16.18 -17.31
C PHE A 116 3.53 16.14 -16.30
N ASP A 117 4.61 15.44 -16.64
CA ASP A 117 5.74 15.23 -15.73
C ASP A 117 6.45 16.57 -15.44
N VAL A 118 6.51 17.46 -16.43
CA VAL A 118 7.02 18.83 -16.27
C VAL A 118 6.16 19.63 -15.28
N ARG A 119 4.83 19.54 -15.39
CA ARG A 119 3.91 20.23 -14.48
C ARG A 119 3.98 19.67 -13.06
N VAL A 120 4.05 18.35 -12.90
CA VAL A 120 4.22 17.71 -11.59
C VAL A 120 5.54 18.11 -10.94
N ALA A 121 6.65 18.11 -11.68
CA ALA A 121 7.94 18.56 -11.18
C ALA A 121 7.90 20.03 -10.73
N ALA A 122 7.20 20.89 -11.47
CA ALA A 122 7.01 22.29 -11.08
C ALA A 122 6.21 22.44 -9.77
N VAL A 123 5.14 21.65 -9.60
CA VAL A 123 4.34 21.62 -8.37
C VAL A 123 5.15 21.07 -7.19
N GLN A 124 5.87 19.97 -7.37
CA GLN A 124 6.74 19.40 -6.33
C GLN A 124 7.80 20.41 -5.89
N LYS A 125 8.45 21.09 -6.84
CA LYS A 125 9.42 22.16 -6.52
C LYS A 125 8.80 23.28 -5.71
N ALA A 126 7.58 23.71 -6.04
CA ALA A 126 6.87 24.74 -5.30
C ALA A 126 6.54 24.28 -3.86
N ILE A 127 6.09 23.04 -3.68
CA ILE A 127 5.81 22.45 -2.35
C ILE A 127 7.08 22.34 -1.52
N SER A 128 8.17 21.83 -2.10
CA SER A 128 9.45 21.70 -1.38
C SER A 128 10.02 23.07 -0.96
N ALA A 129 9.88 24.10 -1.80
CA ALA A 129 10.26 25.45 -1.44
C ALA A 129 9.39 26.00 -0.29
N ALA A 130 8.08 25.78 -0.35
CA ALA A 130 7.16 26.21 0.70
C ALA A 130 7.40 25.48 2.04
N ALA A 131 7.85 24.22 2.01
CA ALA A 131 8.18 23.46 3.21
C ALA A 131 9.38 24.01 4.00
N GLN A 132 10.22 24.84 3.37
CA GLN A 132 11.34 25.53 4.02
C GLN A 132 10.93 26.86 4.66
N ASP A 133 9.75 27.39 4.33
CA ASP A 133 9.19 28.59 4.94
C ASP A 133 8.50 28.21 6.27
N PRO A 134 8.82 28.87 7.40
CA PRO A 134 8.14 28.62 8.67
C PRO A 134 6.66 29.02 8.68
N ARG A 135 6.16 29.72 7.66
CA ARG A 135 4.76 30.13 7.54
C ARG A 135 3.87 28.93 7.15
N PRO A 136 2.69 28.79 7.77
CA PRO A 136 1.77 27.70 7.44
C PRO A 136 1.19 27.86 6.03
N VAL A 137 1.16 26.78 5.26
CA VAL A 137 0.47 26.69 3.97
C VAL A 137 -0.96 26.22 4.20
N LEU A 138 -1.93 27.03 3.79
CA LEU A 138 -3.35 26.64 3.76
C LEU A 138 -3.70 26.07 2.39
N SER A 139 -4.09 24.79 2.33
CA SER A 139 -4.64 24.16 1.14
C SER A 139 -6.15 24.07 1.25
N LEU A 140 -6.87 24.61 0.26
CA LEU A 140 -8.32 24.57 0.15
C LEU A 140 -8.68 23.78 -1.10
N ASP A 141 -9.32 22.63 -0.92
CA ASP A 141 -9.90 21.85 -2.00
C ASP A 141 -11.42 21.90 -1.87
N GLU A 142 -12.11 22.35 -2.92
CA GLU A 142 -13.56 22.29 -2.96
C GLU A 142 -13.97 20.84 -3.23
N LYS A 143 -14.27 20.12 -2.16
CA LYS A 143 -14.92 18.83 -2.30
C LYS A 143 -16.38 19.04 -2.63
N THR A 144 -16.78 18.84 -3.89
CA THR A 144 -18.20 18.81 -4.24
C THR A 144 -18.90 17.75 -3.37
N ALA A 145 -20.00 18.10 -2.70
CA ALA A 145 -20.74 17.22 -1.80
C ALA A 145 -21.52 16.09 -2.52
N TYR A 146 -21.10 15.69 -3.72
CA TYR A 146 -21.67 14.56 -4.44
C TYR A 146 -21.28 13.25 -3.74
N SER A 147 -22.26 12.62 -3.09
CA SER A 147 -22.16 11.21 -2.72
C SER A 147 -22.25 10.35 -3.99
N VAL A 148 -21.11 9.98 -4.58
CA VAL A 148 -21.09 8.86 -5.54
C VAL A 148 -21.22 7.56 -4.74
N ARG A 149 -22.45 7.24 -4.35
CA ARG A 149 -22.81 5.89 -3.91
C ARG A 149 -23.37 5.15 -5.10
N THR A 150 -22.50 4.56 -5.91
CA THR A 150 -22.90 3.40 -6.71
C THR A 150 -22.43 2.17 -5.96
N PRO A 151 -23.32 1.34 -5.39
CA PRO A 151 -22.95 0.01 -4.95
C PRO A 151 -22.42 -0.75 -6.18
N ALA A 152 -21.16 -1.17 -6.15
CA ALA A 152 -20.69 -2.19 -7.08
C ALA A 152 -21.23 -3.55 -6.62
N GLY A 153 -22.38 -3.96 -7.17
CA GLY A 153 -22.92 -5.32 -7.08
C GLY A 153 -24.23 -5.42 -7.89
N ALA A 154 -24.47 -6.46 -8.69
CA ALA A 154 -24.32 -7.85 -8.32
C ALA A 154 -23.11 -8.59 -8.93
N ARG A 155 -22.47 -9.36 -8.07
CA ARG A 155 -21.52 -10.42 -8.36
C ARG A 155 -22.29 -11.57 -9.02
N SER A 156 -22.07 -11.84 -10.31
CA SER A 156 -22.35 -13.17 -10.85
C SER A 156 -21.05 -13.98 -10.79
N PRO A 157 -20.94 -14.99 -9.91
CA PRO A 157 -19.88 -15.98 -10.07
C PRO A 157 -20.11 -16.66 -11.41
N GLY A 158 -19.04 -16.84 -12.21
CA GLY A 158 -19.13 -17.65 -13.42
C GLY A 158 -19.71 -19.02 -13.06
N THR A 159 -20.88 -19.32 -13.60
CA THR A 159 -21.45 -20.66 -13.52
C THR A 159 -20.57 -21.56 -14.36
N GLU A 160 -19.86 -22.49 -13.70
CA GLU A 160 -19.32 -23.67 -14.36
C GLU A 160 -20.46 -24.34 -15.14
N SER A 161 -20.24 -24.52 -16.44
CA SER A 161 -21.16 -25.21 -17.34
C SER A 161 -21.43 -26.63 -16.84
N LYS A 162 -22.56 -26.85 -16.16
CA LYS A 162 -23.11 -28.20 -15.99
C LYS A 162 -24.02 -28.48 -17.18
N LYS A 163 -23.62 -29.46 -17.98
CA LYS A 163 -24.31 -29.99 -19.17
C LYS A 163 -25.82 -30.17 -18.92
N PRO A 164 -26.72 -29.75 -19.82
CA PRO A 164 -28.16 -29.90 -19.61
C PRO A 164 -28.56 -31.39 -19.66
N PRO A 165 -29.52 -31.83 -18.82
CA PRO A 165 -30.11 -33.16 -18.94
C PRO A 165 -30.98 -33.27 -20.21
N PRO A 166 -31.16 -34.48 -20.77
CA PRO A 166 -31.90 -34.66 -22.01
C PRO A 166 -33.38 -34.31 -21.83
N ALA A 167 -33.95 -33.68 -22.86
CA ALA A 167 -35.34 -33.27 -22.91
C ALA A 167 -36.26 -34.50 -22.94
N THR A 168 -37.25 -34.52 -22.03
CA THR A 168 -38.43 -35.37 -22.14
C THR A 168 -39.62 -34.45 -22.39
N SER A 169 -40.21 -34.57 -23.58
CA SER A 169 -41.54 -34.05 -23.92
C SER A 169 -42.57 -35.18 -23.76
N PRO A 170 -43.88 -34.87 -23.70
CA PRO A 170 -44.86 -35.41 -22.74
C PRO A 170 -45.21 -36.90 -22.88
#